data_AF-A0A6A4I0S5-F1
#
_entry.id   AF-A0A6A4I0S5-F1
#
_cell.length_a   1.000
_cell.length_b   1.000
_cell.length_c   1.000
_cell.angle_alpha   90.00
_cell.angle_beta   90.00
_cell.angle_gamma   90.00
#
_symmetry.space_group_name_H-M   'P 1'
#
loop_
_entity.id
_entity.type
_entity.pdbx_description
1 polymer ?
#
loop_
_entity_poly.entity_id
_entity_poly.type
_entity_poly.pdbx_seq_one_letter_code
_entity_poly.pdbx_strand_id
1 'polypeptide(L)'
;MLGNGRLEAQCFDGEKRLAHIRGKMRKKVWINQGDIVLLSLRDFQDDKADVIVKYTADEARNLKAYGELPENAKINETDTFGEEDGECTFEFGDEGEVDIDDI
;
A
#
# COMPACT_ATOMS: atom_id res chain seq x y z
N MET A 1 1.67 9.56 11.05
CA MET A 1 0.21 9.43 10.84
C MET A 1 -0.54 10.28 11.84
N LEU A 2 -1.69 10.85 11.46
CA LEU A 2 -2.47 11.78 12.31
C LEU A 2 -3.80 11.19 12.83
N GLY A 3 -4.13 9.94 12.46
CA GLY A 3 -5.40 9.29 12.81
C GLY A 3 -6.56 9.63 11.87
N ASN A 4 -7.71 8.94 12.01
CA ASN A 4 -8.91 9.10 11.18
C ASN A 4 -8.66 9.03 9.64
N GLY A 5 -7.71 8.18 9.23
CA GLY A 5 -7.33 8.04 7.82
C GLY A 5 -6.68 9.30 7.23
N ARG A 6 -5.99 10.09 8.05
CA ARG A 6 -5.18 11.24 7.64
C ARG A 6 -3.70 11.00 7.91
N LEU A 7 -2.86 11.51 7.03
CA LEU A 7 -1.41 11.49 7.16
C LEU A 7 -0.82 12.84 6.77
N GLU A 8 0.36 13.14 7.30
CA GLU A 8 1.19 14.25 6.85
C GLU A 8 2.11 13.70 5.76
N ALA A 9 2.07 14.30 4.58
CA ALA A 9 2.93 13.93 3.47
C ALA A 9 3.94 15.04 3.20
N GLN A 10 5.22 14.66 3.17
CA GLN A 10 6.30 15.54 2.73
C GLN A 10 6.45 15.38 1.23
N CYS A 11 6.07 16.43 0.50
CA CYS A 11 6.13 16.45 -0.95
C CYS A 11 7.56 16.80 -1.41
N PHE A 12 7.94 16.35 -2.61
CA PHE A 12 9.28 16.59 -3.17
C PHE A 12 9.48 18.01 -3.69
N ASP A 13 8.42 18.82 -3.75
CA ASP A 13 8.47 20.28 -3.92
C ASP A 13 8.93 21.01 -2.64
N GLY A 14 9.02 20.31 -1.51
CA GLY A 14 9.45 20.84 -0.22
C GLY A 14 8.30 21.22 0.72
N GLU A 15 7.05 21.16 0.25
CA GLU A 15 5.89 21.49 1.06
C GLU A 15 5.36 20.29 1.85
N LYS A 16 4.74 20.57 2.99
CA LYS A 16 4.07 19.58 3.82
C LYS A 16 2.56 19.71 3.63
N ARG A 17 1.93 18.65 3.14
CA ARG A 17 0.49 18.63 2.89
C ARG A 17 -0.21 17.63 3.79
N LEU A 18 -1.42 17.98 4.22
CA LEU A 18 -2.31 17.08 4.93
C LEU A 18 -3.06 16.21 3.93
N ALA A 19 -2.68 14.94 3.86
CA ALA A 19 -3.25 14.00 2.92
C ALA A 19 -4.34 13.14 3.56
N HIS A 20 -5.43 12.94 2.82
CA HIS A 20 -6.54 12.09 3.23
C HIS A 20 -6.53 10.76 2.47
N ILE A 21 -6.58 9.65 3.20
CA ILE A 21 -6.56 8.30 2.60
C ILE A 21 -7.92 8.02 1.97
N ARG A 22 -7.93 7.85 0.65
CA ARG A 22 -9.13 7.52 -0.12
C ARG A 22 -9.82 6.28 0.47
N GLY A 23 -11.13 6.34 0.62
CA GLY A 23 -11.92 5.28 1.25
C GLY A 23 -11.68 3.87 0.68
N LYS A 24 -11.46 3.77 -0.64
CA LYS A 24 -11.14 2.52 -1.34
C LYS A 24 -9.87 1.84 -0.82
N MET A 25 -8.87 2.61 -0.40
CA MET A 25 -7.58 2.09 0.08
C MET A 25 -7.61 1.70 1.56
N ARG A 26 -8.47 2.33 2.38
CA ARG A 26 -8.49 2.17 3.84
C ARG A 26 -8.58 0.72 4.33
N LYS A 27 -9.11 -0.20 3.51
CA LYS A 27 -9.23 -1.64 3.83
C LYS A 27 -8.23 -2.54 3.13
N LYS A 28 -7.55 -2.02 2.11
CA LYS A 28 -6.69 -2.82 1.20
C LYS A 28 -5.22 -2.51 1.38
N VAL A 29 -4.88 -1.26 1.63
CA VAL A 29 -3.50 -0.78 1.60
C VAL A 29 -3.19 -0.10 2.92
N TRP A 30 -2.13 -0.59 3.56
CA TRP A 30 -1.57 0.00 4.76
C TRP A 30 -0.43 0.94 4.36
N ILE A 31 -0.48 2.18 4.87
CA ILE A 31 0.51 3.22 4.59
C ILE A 31 1.27 3.49 5.87
N ASN A 32 2.58 3.29 5.84
CA ASN A 32 3.50 3.52 6.94
C ASN A 32 4.37 4.76 6.68
N GLN A 33 5.15 5.15 7.69
CA GLN A 33 6.08 6.26 7.55
C GLN A 33 7.25 5.88 6.62
N GLY A 34 7.48 6.70 5.60
CA GLY A 34 8.54 6.49 4.61
C GLY A 34 8.13 5.71 3.37
N ASP A 35 6.86 5.31 3.28
CA ASP A 35 6.28 4.82 2.03
C ASP A 35 6.16 5.98 1.02
N ILE A 36 6.35 5.65 -0.26
CA ILE A 36 6.13 6.59 -1.36
C ILE A 36 4.68 6.48 -1.82
N VAL A 37 3.99 7.62 -1.91
CA VAL A 37 2.56 7.67 -2.27
C VAL A 37 2.30 8.74 -3.32
N LEU A 38 1.30 8.50 -4.17
CA LEU A 38 0.79 9.49 -5.11
C LEU A 38 -0.29 10.34 -4.45
N LEU A 39 -0.12 11.66 -4.51
CA LEU A 39 -1.06 12.64 -4.00
C LEU A 39 -1.80 13.33 -5.14
N SER A 40 -3.12 13.45 -4.99
CA SER A 40 -3.95 14.38 -5.76
C SER A 40 -3.99 15.72 -5.03
N LEU A 41 -3.47 16.77 -5.67
CA LEU A 41 -3.64 18.13 -5.18
C LEU A 41 -5.07 18.61 -5.43
N ARG A 42 -5.48 19.65 -4.68
CA ARG A 42 -6.77 20.31 -4.86
C ARG A 42 -6.54 21.73 -5.36
N ASP A 43 -7.23 22.10 -6.42
CA ASP A 43 -7.05 23.39 -7.10
C ASP A 43 -7.28 24.62 -6.18
N PHE A 44 -8.07 24.45 -5.13
CA PHE A 44 -8.48 25.53 -4.23
C PHE A 44 -7.78 25.54 -2.87
N GLN A 45 -7.03 24.49 -2.52
CA GLN A 45 -6.37 24.38 -1.21
C GLN A 45 -5.13 23.47 -1.31
N ASP A 46 -3.97 24.08 -1.53
CA ASP A 46 -2.71 23.34 -1.73
C ASP A 46 -2.20 22.65 -0.45
N ASP A 47 -2.56 23.17 0.73
CA ASP A 47 -2.23 22.53 2.03
C ASP A 47 -2.85 21.13 2.19
N LYS A 48 -3.82 20.75 1.35
CA LYS A 48 -4.56 19.51 1.46
C LYS A 48 -4.51 18.72 0.16
N ALA A 49 -4.32 17.42 0.33
CA ALA A 49 -4.29 16.47 -0.76
C ALA A 49 -5.10 15.21 -0.44
N ASP A 50 -5.36 14.41 -1.45
CA ASP A 50 -5.95 13.08 -1.29
C ASP A 50 -4.96 12.02 -1.80
N VAL A 51 -4.77 10.94 -1.04
CA VAL A 51 -3.88 9.84 -1.45
C VAL A 51 -4.59 8.98 -2.48
N ILE A 52 -3.96 8.78 -3.64
CA ILE A 52 -4.53 7.99 -4.74
C ILE A 52 -4.05 6.54 -4.67
N VAL A 53 -2.74 6.34 -4.57
CA VAL A 53 -2.07 5.03 -4.60
C VAL A 53 -0.81 5.06 -3.75
N LYS A 54 -0.44 3.90 -3.19
CA LYS A 54 0.86 3.64 -2.56
C LYS A 54 1.72 2.91 -3.57
N TYR A 55 2.96 3.36 -3.74
CA TYR A 55 3.96 2.65 -4.53
C TYR A 55 4.71 1.63 -3.68
N THR A 56 5.03 0.49 -4.26
CA THR A 56 5.96 -0.46 -3.63
C THR A 56 7.39 0.07 -3.66
N ALA A 57 8.28 -0.55 -2.89
CA ALA A 57 9.69 -0.14 -2.88
C ALA A 57 10.34 -0.27 -4.28
N ASP A 58 9.97 -1.30 -5.05
CA ASP A 58 10.47 -1.51 -6.40
C ASP A 58 9.92 -0.51 -7.41
N GLU A 59 8.63 -0.17 -7.33
CA GLU A 59 8.05 0.89 -8.14
C GLU A 59 8.70 2.24 -7.85
N ALA A 60 9.01 2.53 -6.58
CA ALA A 60 9.73 3.74 -6.20
C ALA A 60 11.16 3.80 -6.78
N ARG A 61 11.86 2.66 -6.88
CA ARG A 61 13.17 2.58 -7.54
C ARG A 61 13.05 2.85 -9.04
N ASN A 62 12.00 2.33 -9.68
CA ASN A 62 11.73 2.60 -11.09
C ASN A 62 11.43 4.10 -11.32
N LEU A 63 10.62 4.72 -10.46
CA LEU A 63 10.36 6.17 -10.52
C LEU A 63 11.63 7.01 -10.40
N LYS A 64 12.57 6.58 -9.54
CA LYS A 64 13.90 7.19 -9.45
C LYS A 64 14.70 7.02 -10.74
N ALA A 65 14.66 5.83 -11.36
CA ALA A 65 15.33 5.58 -12.63
C ALA A 65 14.75 6.40 -13.80
N TYR A 66 13.44 6.70 -13.76
CA TYR A 66 12.78 7.57 -14.74
C TYR A 66 13.05 9.06 -14.52
N GLY A 67 13.64 9.44 -13.39
CA GLY A 67 13.91 10.85 -13.06
C GLY A 67 12.71 11.62 -12.52
N GLU A 68 11.62 10.93 -12.19
CA GLU A 68 10.42 11.53 -11.57
C GLU A 68 10.64 11.84 -10.09
N LEU A 69 11.59 11.15 -9.46
CA LEU A 69 12.01 11.38 -8.08
C LEU A 69 13.46 11.88 -8.03
N PRO A 70 13.77 12.83 -7.15
CA PRO A 70 15.14 13.32 -6.99
C PRO A 70 16.04 12.20 -6.44
N GLU A 71 17.33 12.20 -6.81
CA GLU A 71 18.25 11.11 -6.46
C GLU A 71 18.46 10.93 -4.95
N ASN A 72 18.19 11.97 -4.17
CA ASN A 72 18.28 11.98 -2.71
C ASN A 72 17.04 11.38 -2.01
N ALA A 73 16.02 10.93 -2.75
CA ALA A 73 14.85 10.28 -2.18
C ALA A 73 15.27 9.01 -1.42
N LYS A 74 14.99 9.00 -0.10
CA LYS A 74 15.20 7.83 0.76
C LYS A 74 14.02 6.89 0.60
N ILE A 75 14.23 5.79 -0.11
CA ILE A 75 13.23 4.73 -0.28
C ILE A 75 13.40 3.74 0.88
N ASN A 76 12.36 3.56 1.70
CA ASN A 76 12.37 2.54 2.75
C ASN A 76 11.90 1.20 2.19
N GLU A 77 12.69 0.15 2.40
CA GLU A 77 12.36 -1.23 2.04
C GLU A 77 11.61 -1.90 3.20
N THR A 78 10.45 -1.36 3.56
CA THR A 78 9.56 -1.96 4.57
C THR A 78 8.29 -2.47 3.89
N ASP A 79 8.43 -3.14 2.75
CA ASP A 79 7.37 -4.07 2.34
C ASP A 79 7.47 -5.28 3.26
N THR A 80 6.47 -5.41 4.12
CA THR A 80 6.22 -6.65 4.84
C THR A 80 5.99 -7.71 3.76
N PHE A 81 6.98 -8.57 3.54
CA PHE A 81 6.83 -9.78 2.74
C PHE A 81 5.53 -10.46 3.14
N GLY A 82 4.57 -10.55 2.21
CA GLY A 82 3.33 -11.29 2.40
C GLY A 82 2.04 -10.49 2.20
N GLU A 83 1.77 -10.03 0.97
CA GLU A 83 0.47 -10.40 0.39
C GLU A 83 0.60 -11.89 0.02
N GLU A 84 0.65 -12.77 1.03
CA GLU A 84 0.18 -14.13 0.81
C GLU A 84 -1.32 -13.97 0.64
N ASP A 85 -1.74 -14.06 -0.63
CA ASP A 85 -3.07 -14.50 -0.98
C ASP A 85 -3.55 -15.48 0.08
N GLY A 86 -4.78 -15.30 0.56
CA GLY A 86 -5.45 -16.30 1.37
C GLY A 86 -5.66 -17.59 0.57
N GLU A 87 -4.58 -18.31 0.24
CA GLU A 87 -4.63 -19.74 -0.01
C GLU A 87 -5.07 -20.37 1.31
N CYS A 88 -6.38 -20.50 1.47
CA CYS A 88 -6.91 -21.57 2.28
C CYS A 88 -6.31 -22.86 1.74
N THR A 89 -5.26 -23.38 2.38
CA THR A 89 -4.87 -24.77 2.22
C THR A 89 -6.09 -25.62 2.56
N PHE A 90 -6.75 -26.13 1.53
CA PHE A 90 -7.79 -27.13 1.67
C PHE A 90 -7.07 -28.41 2.13
N GLU A 91 -6.95 -28.61 3.44
CA GLU A 91 -6.66 -29.95 3.96
C GLU A 91 -7.89 -30.80 3.62
N PHE A 92 -7.80 -31.57 2.53
CA PHE A 92 -8.65 -32.73 2.35
C PHE A 92 -8.36 -33.65 3.52
N GLY A 93 -9.20 -33.54 4.57
CA GLY A 93 -9.27 -34.55 5.61
C GLY A 93 -9.51 -35.88 4.93
N ASP A 94 -8.63 -36.82 5.22
CA ASP A 94 -8.74 -38.25 4.93
C ASP A 94 -10.16 -38.74 5.22
N GLU A 95 -11.03 -38.67 4.20
CA GLU A 95 -12.34 -39.31 4.23
C GLU A 95 -12.06 -40.80 4.11
N GLY A 96 -11.98 -41.45 5.28
CA GLY A 96 -11.69 -42.86 5.44
C GLY A 96 -12.45 -43.72 4.43
N GLU A 97 -11.75 -44.75 3.94
CA GLU A 97 -12.26 -45.76 3.03
C GLU A 97 -13.70 -46.16 3.40
N VAL A 98 -14.65 -45.79 2.53
CA VAL A 98 -16.00 -46.34 2.59
C VAL A 98 -15.92 -47.70 1.90
N ASP A 99 -15.79 -48.76 2.68
CA ASP A 99 -15.86 -50.15 2.18
C ASP A 99 -17.20 -50.35 1.47
N ILE A 100 -17.14 -50.58 0.16
CA ILE A 100 -18.32 -50.69 -0.72
C ILE A 100 -19.01 -52.07 -0.66
N ASP A 101 -18.63 -52.92 0.29
CA ASP A 101 -19.10 -54.31 0.38
C ASP A 101 -20.35 -54.51 1.27
N ASP A 102 -20.94 -53.44 1.83
CA ASP A 102 -22.12 -53.50 2.71
C ASP A 102 -23.43 -52.87 2.12
N ILE A 103 -23.56 -52.79 0.78
CA ILE A 103 -24.87 -52.51 0.11
C ILE A 103 -25.56 -53.78 -0.40
#